data_AF-A0A1Q7WI80-F1
#
_entry.id   AF-A0A1Q7WI80-F1
#
_cell.length_a   1.000
_cell.length_b   1.000
_cell.length_c   1.000
_cell.angle_alpha   90.00
_cell.angle_beta   90.00
_cell.angle_gamma   90.00
#
_symmetry.space_group_name_H-M   'P 1'
#
loop_
_entity.id
_entity.type
_entity.pdbx_description
1 polymer ?
#
loop_
_entity_poly.entity_id
_entity_poly.type
_entity_poly.pdbx_seq_one_letter_code
_entity_poly.pdbx_strand_id
1 'polypeptide(L)'
;MYISNRGEGSISIYDFASQSLVAKWQIPGGGSPDMGNVSADGRVLWLSGRYHQVVYALDANDGHLLAKIPVGGEPHGLCVWPIPGRYSLGHTGIMR
;
A
#
# COMPACT_ATOMS: atom_id res chain seq x y z
N MET A 1 -7.19 6.80 5.56
CA MET A 1 -6.22 6.99 4.44
C MET A 1 -4.90 6.35 4.82
N TYR A 2 -4.29 5.59 3.90
CA TYR A 2 -2.97 4.99 4.09
C TYR A 2 -1.88 5.92 3.54
N ILE A 3 -0.81 6.10 4.30
CA ILE A 3 0.33 6.94 3.93
C ILE A 3 1.59 6.07 3.98
N SER A 4 2.17 5.78 2.82
CA SER A 4 3.41 5.02 2.71
C SER A 4 4.63 5.90 3.05
N ASN A 5 5.35 5.56 4.11
CA ASN A 5 6.57 6.27 4.53
C ASN A 5 7.80 5.52 4.00
N ARG A 6 8.08 5.67 2.70
CA ARG A 6 9.09 4.89 1.98
C ARG A 6 10.47 4.83 2.65
N GLY A 7 10.95 5.96 3.17
CA GLY A 7 12.27 6.03 3.83
C GLY A 7 12.28 5.43 5.23
N GLU A 8 11.14 5.41 5.92
CA GLU A 8 11.02 4.85 7.28
C GLU A 8 10.73 3.34 7.25
N GLY A 9 10.16 2.82 6.15
CA GLY A 9 9.71 1.43 6.08
C GLY A 9 8.38 1.18 6.80
N SER A 10 7.55 2.22 6.92
CA SER A 10 6.31 2.19 7.68
C SER A 10 5.09 2.67 6.86
N ILE A 11 3.88 2.41 7.36
CA ILE A 11 2.63 2.93 6.84
C ILE A 11 1.92 3.67 7.98
N SER A 12 1.56 4.94 7.78
CA SER A 12 0.73 5.70 8.72
C SER A 12 -0.73 5.66 8.31
N ILE A 13 -1.64 5.59 9.28
CA ILE A 13 -3.09 5.60 9.06
C ILE A 13 -3.64 6.93 9.53
N TYR A 14 -4.21 7.70 8.61
CA TYR A 14 -4.93 8.94 8.91
C TYR A 14 -6.43 8.71 8.89
N ASP A 15 -7.10 9.07 9.98
CA ASP A 15 -8.55 9.06 10.09
C ASP A 15 -9.13 10.45 9.81
N PHE A 16 -10.14 10.52 8.95
CA PHE A 16 -10.75 11.79 8.56
C PHE A 16 -11.77 12.32 9.57
N ALA A 17 -12.37 11.45 10.39
CA ALA A 17 -13.34 11.87 11.39
C ALA A 17 -12.63 12.55 12.57
N SER A 18 -11.54 11.96 13.06
CA SER A 18 -10.70 12.52 14.12
C SER A 18 -9.63 13.50 13.61
N GLN A 19 -9.43 13.58 12.29
CA GLN A 19 -8.42 14.40 11.63
C GLN A 19 -7.00 14.15 12.15
N SER A 20 -6.68 12.91 12.50
CA SER A 20 -5.42 12.56 13.17
C SER A 20 -4.83 11.26 12.65
N LEU A 21 -3.55 11.03 12.95
CA LEU A 21 -2.92 9.73 12.75
C LEU A 21 -3.36 8.79 13.88
N VAL A 22 -3.98 7.66 13.52
CA VAL A 22 -4.55 6.70 14.47
C VAL A 22 -3.73 5.43 14.61
N ALA A 23 -2.86 5.13 13.64
CA ALA A 23 -1.94 4.00 13.70
C ALA A 23 -0.68 4.24 12.86
N LYS A 24 0.39 3.52 13.19
CA LYS A 24 1.59 3.38 12.37
C LYS A 24 2.01 1.91 12.35
N TRP A 25 2.08 1.34 11.16
CA TRP A 25 2.47 -0.04 10.93
C TRP A 25 3.89 -0.12 10.42
N GLN A 26 4.70 -1.00 10.99
CA GLN A 26 6.07 -1.22 10.56
C GLN A 26 6.13 -2.47 9.70
N ILE A 27 6.84 -2.42 8.57
CA ILE A 27 7.10 -3.62 7.77
C ILE A 27 8.21 -4.42 8.46
N PRO A 28 7.98 -5.69 8.82
CA PRO A 28 9.00 -6.53 9.45
C PRO A 28 10.27 -6.65 8.59
N GLY A 29 11.43 -6.49 9.24
CA GLY A 29 12.73 -6.49 8.56
C GLY A 29 13.03 -5.21 7.77
N GLY A 30 12.27 -4.15 8.01
CA GLY A 30 12.34 -2.91 7.23
C GLY A 30 11.59 -3.02 5.91
N GLY A 31 11.45 -1.87 5.25
CA GLY A 31 10.74 -1.81 3.99
C GLY A 31 10.98 -0.52 3.24
N SER A 32 10.42 -0.46 2.04
CA SER A 32 10.38 0.75 1.23
C SER A 32 9.01 0.89 0.57
N PRO A 33 7.92 0.91 1.37
CA PRO A 33 6.57 1.01 0.83
C PRO A 33 6.47 2.29 -0.01
N ASP A 34 6.13 2.14 -1.28
CA ASP A 34 5.87 3.24 -2.21
C ASP A 34 4.41 3.11 -2.68
N MET A 35 4.09 3.54 -3.90
CA MET A 35 2.72 3.60 -4.38
C MET A 35 2.04 2.23 -4.54
N GLY A 36 0.75 2.18 -4.22
CA GLY A 36 -0.09 1.00 -4.43
C GLY A 36 -1.58 1.29 -4.21
N ASN A 37 -2.36 0.28 -3.85
CA ASN A 37 -3.82 0.40 -3.70
C ASN A 37 -4.40 -0.67 -2.77
N VAL A 38 -5.65 -0.50 -2.37
CA VAL A 38 -6.41 -1.47 -1.57
C VAL A 38 -7.24 -2.36 -2.51
N SER A 39 -7.37 -3.64 -2.17
CA SER A 39 -8.28 -4.56 -2.87
C SER A 39 -9.73 -4.07 -2.85
N ALA A 40 -10.54 -4.47 -3.84
CA ALA A 40 -11.95 -4.04 -3.94
C ALA A 40 -12.81 -4.38 -2.70
N ASP A 41 -12.47 -5.44 -1.98
CA ASP A 41 -13.14 -5.84 -0.73
C ASP A 41 -12.60 -5.11 0.51
N GLY A 42 -11.61 -4.23 0.34
CA GLY A 42 -11.02 -3.45 1.41
C GLY A 42 -10.06 -4.22 2.31
N ARG A 43 -9.76 -5.50 2.06
CA ARG A 43 -9.06 -6.38 3.00
C ARG A 43 -7.55 -6.36 2.89
N VAL A 44 -7.00 -6.08 1.72
CA VAL A 44 -5.56 -6.17 1.47
C VAL A 44 -5.05 -4.85 0.91
N LEU A 45 -4.08 -4.25 1.61
CA LEU A 45 -3.29 -3.14 1.12
C LEU A 45 -2.08 -3.68 0.36
N TRP A 46 -1.99 -3.36 -0.92
CA TRP A 46 -0.88 -3.71 -1.79
C TRP A 46 0.03 -2.52 -1.97
N LEU A 47 1.32 -2.68 -1.70
CA LEU A 47 2.33 -1.62 -1.88
C LEU A 47 3.54 -2.16 -2.61
N SER A 48 4.12 -1.36 -3.50
CA SER A 48 5.43 -1.65 -4.04
C SER A 48 6.50 -1.45 -2.97
N GLY A 49 7.58 -2.22 -3.06
CA GLY A 49 8.77 -2.10 -2.23
C GLY A 49 9.96 -1.65 -3.06
N ARG A 50 10.02 -0.34 -3.34
CA ARG A 50 10.92 0.23 -4.34
C ARG A 50 12.38 -0.19 -4.17
N TYR A 51 12.94 0.01 -3.00
CA TYR A 51 14.36 -0.30 -2.74
C TYR A 51 14.59 -1.75 -2.29
N HIS A 52 13.51 -2.50 -2.08
CA HIS A 52 13.55 -3.86 -1.56
C HIS A 52 13.18 -4.91 -2.62
N GLN A 53 12.87 -4.48 -3.85
CA GLN A 53 12.58 -5.37 -4.99
C GLN A 53 11.45 -6.36 -4.68
N VAL A 54 10.41 -5.87 -4.00
CA VAL A 54 9.27 -6.70 -3.59
C VAL A 54 7.95 -5.98 -3.80
N VAL A 55 6.87 -6.73 -3.75
CA VAL A 55 5.51 -6.25 -3.48
C VAL A 55 5.11 -6.72 -2.07
N TYR A 56 4.54 -5.81 -1.29
CA TYR A 56 3.97 -6.11 0.02
C TYR A 56 2.46 -6.28 -0.11
N ALA A 57 1.93 -7.32 0.54
CA ALA A 57 0.52 -7.46 0.83
C ALA A 57 0.36 -7.33 2.35
N LEU A 58 -0.42 -6.37 2.81
CA LEU A 58 -0.71 -6.17 4.23
C LEU A 58 -2.21 -6.33 4.48
N ASP A 59 -2.59 -6.90 5.62
CA ASP A 59 -3.97 -6.87 6.09
C ASP A 59 -4.36 -5.42 6.38
N ALA A 60 -5.44 -4.96 5.77
CA ALA A 60 -5.88 -3.58 5.85
C ALA A 60 -6.56 -3.23 7.19
N ASN A 61 -6.89 -4.21 8.02
CA ASN A 61 -7.49 -4.01 9.33
C ASN A 61 -6.45 -3.70 10.41
N ASP A 62 -5.33 -4.43 10.41
CA ASP A 62 -4.33 -4.35 11.49
C ASP A 62 -2.88 -4.11 11.01
N GLY A 63 -2.64 -4.12 9.70
CA GLY A 63 -1.32 -3.88 9.12
C GLY A 63 -0.40 -5.08 9.11
N HIS A 64 -0.89 -6.28 9.45
CA HIS A 64 -0.07 -7.48 9.43
C HIS A 64 0.45 -7.77 8.01
N LEU A 65 1.74 -8.08 7.89
CA LEU A 65 2.33 -8.43 6.60
C LEU A 65 1.89 -9.84 6.19
N LEU A 66 0.98 -9.93 5.21
CA LEU A 66 0.47 -11.19 4.67
C LEU A 66 1.46 -11.85 3.71
N ALA A 67 2.13 -11.05 2.88
CA ALA A 67 3.11 -11.54 1.92
C ALA A 67 4.16 -10.49 1.56
N LYS A 68 5.36 -10.97 1.26
CA LYS A 68 6.45 -10.22 0.64
C LYS A 68 6.89 -10.97 -0.62
N ILE A 69 6.48 -10.46 -1.77
CA ILE A 69 6.60 -11.15 -3.06
C ILE A 69 7.79 -10.56 -3.81
N PRO A 70 8.87 -11.32 -4.08
CA PRO A 70 10.00 -10.84 -4.87
C PRO A 70 9.58 -10.41 -6.27
N VAL A 71 10.11 -9.29 -6.72
CA VAL A 71 9.97 -8.76 -8.08
C VAL A 71 11.32 -8.22 -8.57
N GLY A 72 11.33 -7.52 -9.71
CA GLY A 72 12.52 -6.87 -10.24
C GLY A 72 12.90 -5.57 -9.51
N GLY A 73 13.84 -4.82 -10.10
CA GLY A 73 14.35 -3.57 -9.56
C GLY A 73 13.31 -2.45 -9.52
N GLU A 74 13.31 -1.67 -8.44
CA GLU A 74 12.57 -0.41 -8.28
C GLU A 74 11.09 -0.44 -8.69
N PRO A 75 10.27 -1.38 -8.19
CA PRO A 75 8.83 -1.32 -8.41
C PRO A 75 8.29 0.00 -7.83
N HIS A 76 7.56 0.76 -8.64
CA HIS A 76 7.10 2.10 -8.27
C HIS A 76 5.61 2.14 -7.92
N GLY A 77 4.73 1.94 -8.91
CA GLY A 77 3.29 1.94 -8.71
C GLY A 77 2.68 0.57 -9.01
N LEU A 78 1.66 0.21 -8.24
CA LEU A 78 0.85 -0.98 -8.46
C LEU A 78 -0.57 -0.59 -8.88
N CYS A 79 -1.09 -1.29 -9.88
CA CYS A 79 -2.53 -1.34 -10.16
C CYS A 79 -3.08 -2.62 -9.52
N VAL A 80 -4.08 -2.48 -8.64
CA VAL A 80 -4.79 -3.60 -8.03
C VAL A 80 -6.13 -3.73 -8.75
N TRP A 81 -6.47 -4.90 -9.28
CA TRP A 81 -7.70 -5.10 -10.07
C TRP A 81 -8.47 -6.34 -9.61
N PRO A 82 -9.81 -6.32 -9.60
CA PRO A 82 -10.69 -5.18 -9.91
C PRO A 82 -10.66 -4.10 -8.83
N ILE A 83 -10.97 -2.88 -9.23
CA ILE A 83 -11.26 -1.76 -8.33
C ILE A 83 -12.51 -1.04 -8.84
N PRO A 84 -13.40 -0.55 -7.96
CA PRO A 84 -14.65 0.08 -8.37
C PRO A 84 -14.40 1.26 -9.32
N GLY A 85 -15.13 1.30 -10.43
CA GLY A 85 -15.03 2.34 -11.45
C GLY A 85 -14.79 1.74 -12.84
N ARG A 86 -14.99 2.55 -13.89
CA ARG A 86 -14.92 2.10 -15.28
C ARG A 86 -13.68 2.63 -15.99
N TYR A 87 -13.22 3.83 -15.64
CA TYR A 87 -12.10 4.47 -16.32
C TYR A 87 -10.96 4.79 -15.36
N SER A 88 -9.74 4.42 -15.73
CA SER A 88 -8.54 4.79 -14.99
C SER A 88 -8.22 6.26 -15.23
N LEU A 89 -8.01 6.99 -14.15
CA LEU A 89 -7.63 8.40 -14.16
C LEU A 89 -6.12 8.62 -14.00
N GLY A 90 -5.31 7.56 -13.89
CA GLY A 90 -3.87 7.73 -13.73
C GLY A 90 -3.05 6.50 -13.34
N HIS A 91 -1.83 6.79 -12.88
CA HIS A 91 -0.66 5.90 -12.81
C HIS A 91 -0.80 4.63 -11.94
N THR A 92 -1.80 4.53 -11.07
CA THR A 92 -2.05 3.36 -10.18
C THR A 92 -3.48 2.83 -10.26
N GLY A 93 -4.16 3.10 -11.37
CA GLY A 93 -5.51 2.60 -11.54
C GLY A 93 -6.54 3.30 -10.65
N ILE A 94 -6.33 4.55 -10.20
CA ILE A 94 -7.41 5.29 -9.54
C ILE A 94 -8.58 5.41 -10.51
N MET A 95 -9.71 4.75 -10.22
CA MET A 95 -10.83 4.62 -11.13
C MET A 95 -11.97 5.60 -10.79
N ARG A 96 -12.76 5.98 -11.80
CA ARG A 96 -14.07 6.66 -11.67
C ARG A 96 -15.14 5.99 -12.52
#